data_AF-A0A3D2EUB6-F1
#
_entry.id   AF-A0A3D2EUB6-F1
#
_cell.length_a   1.000
_cell.length_b   1.000
_cell.length_c   1.000
_cell.angle_alpha   90.00
_cell.angle_beta   90.00
_cell.angle_gamma   90.00
#
_symmetry.space_group_name_H-M   'P 1'
#
loop_
_entity.id
_entity.type
_entity.pdbx_description
1 polymer ?
#
loop_
_entity_poly.entity_id
_entity_poly.type
_entity_poly.pdbx_seq_one_letter_code
_entity_poly.pdbx_strand_id
1 'polypeptide(L)' 'LIINEAGQKLSKQNLAQAISASQGPLLMSQALQRLGQNLPSELKGAPVAEQLAWSIAAWERKNVPAFYQDPVPFLQSPLP' A
#
# COMPACT_ATOMS: atom_id res chain seq x y z
N LEU A 1 -4.60 11.58 -0.58
CA LEU A 1 -4.71 11.51 0.90
C LEU A 1 -5.43 10.22 1.28
N ILE A 2 -4.99 9.49 2.31
CA ILE A 2 -5.67 8.27 2.79
C ILE A 2 -6.58 8.63 3.96
N ILE A 3 -7.85 8.23 3.86
CA ILE A 3 -8.89 8.46 4.85
C ILE A 3 -9.51 7.12 5.27
N ASN A 4 -9.76 6.93 6.56
CA ASN A 4 -10.49 5.76 7.06
C ASN A 4 -12.01 5.89 6.81
N GLU A 5 -12.79 4.83 7.08
CA GLU A 5 -14.25 4.86 6.90
C GLU A 5 -14.97 5.98 7.67
N ALA A 6 -14.40 6.44 8.78
CA ALA A 6 -14.95 7.53 9.60
C ALA A 6 -14.61 8.94 9.05
N GLY A 7 -14.00 9.06 7.87
CA GLY A 7 -13.65 10.36 7.29
C GLY A 7 -12.38 10.99 7.88
N GLN A 8 -11.64 10.26 8.72
CA GLN A 8 -10.44 10.76 9.40
C GLN A 8 -9.18 10.48 8.59
N LYS A 9 -8.27 11.45 8.55
CA LYS A 9 -6.96 11.30 7.90
C LYS A 9 -6.14 10.25 8.65
N LEU A 10 -5.50 9.33 7.93
CA LEU A 10 -4.48 8.46 8.53
C LEU A 10 -3.31 9.34 8.98
N SER A 11 -3.17 9.55 10.30
CA SER A 11 -2.11 10.39 10.88
C SER A 11 -1.33 9.62 11.94
N LYS A 12 -0.10 10.04 12.25
CA LYS A 12 0.70 9.47 13.35
C LYS A 12 0.01 9.60 14.72
N GLN A 13 -1.05 10.39 14.85
CA GLN A 13 -1.86 10.49 16.07
C GLN A 13 -2.87 9.34 16.20
N ASN A 14 -3.16 8.60 15.12
CA ASN A 14 -4.10 7.48 15.13
C ASN A 14 -3.33 6.16 15.27
N LEU A 15 -2.78 5.88 16.46
CA LEU A 15 -2.31 4.56 16.97
C LEU A 15 -2.00 3.48 15.90
N ALA A 16 -1.21 3.82 14.89
CA ALA A 16 -0.96 2.90 13.80
C ALA A 16 -0.02 1.82 14.33
N GLN A 17 -0.39 0.55 14.11
CA GLN A 17 0.42 -0.57 14.53
C GLN A 17 1.84 -0.45 13.98
N ALA A 18 2.84 -0.74 14.82
CA ALA A 18 4.23 -0.67 14.41
C ALA A 18 4.49 -1.62 13.22
N ILE A 19 5.27 -1.13 12.24
CA ILE A 19 5.66 -1.93 11.08
C ILE A 19 6.72 -2.94 11.52
N SER A 20 6.44 -4.24 11.33
CA SER A 20 7.44 -5.30 11.45
C SER A 20 8.14 -5.56 10.12
N ALA A 21 9.44 -5.82 10.14
CA ALA A 21 10.20 -6.19 8.94
C ALA A 21 9.65 -7.45 8.25
N SER A 22 9.08 -8.39 9.01
CA SER A 22 8.44 -9.60 8.47
C SER A 22 7.20 -9.31 7.64
N GLN A 23 6.55 -8.16 7.87
CA GLN A 23 5.36 -7.72 7.13
C GLN A 23 5.72 -6.86 5.91
N GLY A 24 7.00 -6.53 5.71
CA GLY A 24 7.47 -5.61 4.68
C GLY A 24 6.93 -5.92 3.28
N PRO A 25 7.07 -7.15 2.77
CA PRO A 25 6.54 -7.53 1.45
C PRO A 25 5.03 -7.28 1.29
N LEU A 26 4.24 -7.63 2.30
CA LEU A 26 2.79 -7.48 2.28
C LEU A 26 2.38 -6.00 2.36
N LEU A 27 3.01 -5.24 3.25
CA LEU A 27 2.73 -3.82 3.41
C LEU A 27 3.12 -3.02 2.16
N MET A 28 4.22 -3.41 1.50
CA MET A 28 4.67 -2.79 0.26
C MET A 28 3.66 -3.01 -0.87
N SER A 29 3.20 -4.25 -1.07
CA SER A 29 2.25 -4.53 -2.16
C SER A 29 0.92 -3.81 -1.97
N GLN A 30 0.43 -3.71 -0.74
CA GLN A 30 -0.77 -2.91 -0.40
C GLN A 30 -0.55 -1.41 -0.61
N ALA A 31 0.61 -0.88 -0.22
CA ALA A 31 0.93 0.52 -0.43
C ALA A 31 0.96 0.87 -1.93
N LEU A 32 1.60 0.04 -2.74
CA LEU A 32 1.66 0.20 -4.20
C LEU A 32 0.26 0.12 -4.83
N GLN A 33 -0.56 -0.83 -4.41
CA GLN A 33 -1.95 -0.94 -4.86
C GLN A 33 -2.75 0.35 -4.58
N ARG A 34 -2.63 0.91 -3.36
CA ARG A 34 -3.32 2.16 -2.97
C ARG A 34 -2.80 3.38 -3.73
N LEU A 35 -1.57 3.31 -4.23
CA LEU A 35 -0.97 4.31 -5.13
C LEU A 35 -1.34 4.08 -6.61
N GLY A 36 -2.23 3.11 -6.90
CA GLY A 36 -2.63 2.75 -8.26
C GLY A 36 -1.57 1.98 -9.05
N GLN A 37 -0.52 1.47 -8.37
CA GLN A 37 0.55 0.67 -8.97
C GLN A 37 0.28 -0.81 -8.68
N ASN A 38 -0.55 -1.43 -9.52
CA ASN A 38 -0.89 -2.83 -9.35
C ASN A 38 0.27 -3.74 -9.76
N LEU A 39 0.92 -4.34 -8.77
CA LEU A 39 1.94 -5.36 -9.01
C LEU A 39 1.33 -6.59 -9.72
N PRO A 40 2.09 -7.24 -10.62
CA PRO A 40 1.81 -8.61 -11.06
C PRO A 40 1.64 -9.54 -9.86
N SER A 41 0.76 -10.54 -9.97
CA SER A 41 0.46 -11.49 -8.88
C SER A 41 1.71 -12.17 -8.33
N GLU A 42 2.65 -12.50 -9.20
CA GLU A 42 3.95 -13.11 -8.88
C GLU A 42 4.81 -12.24 -7.93
N LEU A 43 4.63 -10.92 -7.95
CA LEU A 43 5.39 -9.97 -7.14
C LEU A 43 4.68 -9.55 -5.84
N LYS A 44 3.38 -9.84 -5.65
CA LYS A 44 2.59 -9.35 -4.50
C LYS A 44 3.04 -9.87 -3.12
N GLY A 45 3.97 -10.81 -3.07
CA GLY A 45 4.65 -11.28 -1.86
C GLY A 45 6.16 -11.42 -1.99
N ALA A 46 6.74 -10.99 -3.13
CA ALA A 46 8.18 -11.03 -3.37
C ALA A 46 8.94 -10.11 -2.40
N PRO A 47 10.26 -10.27 -2.23
CA PRO A 47 11.06 -9.34 -1.43
C PRO A 47 10.80 -7.88 -1.79
N VAL A 48 10.80 -7.00 -0.79
CA VAL A 48 10.51 -5.56 -0.97
C VAL A 48 11.37 -4.93 -2.07
N ALA A 49 12.64 -5.35 -2.18
CA ALA A 49 13.55 -4.85 -3.20
C ALA A 49 13.07 -5.16 -4.62
N GLU A 50 12.53 -6.36 -4.87
CA GLU A 50 12.01 -6.75 -6.19
C GLU A 50 10.72 -6.00 -6.53
N GLN A 51 9.82 -5.87 -5.55
CA GLN A 51 8.61 -5.06 -5.71
C GLN A 51 8.93 -3.61 -6.06
N LEU A 52 9.92 -3.02 -5.38
CA LEU A 52 10.36 -1.65 -5.65
C LEU A 52 11.04 -1.52 -7.01
N ALA A 53 11.91 -2.46 -7.37
CA ALA A 53 12.60 -2.44 -8.67
C ALA A 53 11.60 -2.44 -9.83
N TRP A 54 10.58 -3.31 -9.78
CA TRP A 54 9.50 -3.32 -10.76
C TRP A 54 8.71 -2.01 -10.73
N SER A 55 8.33 -1.54 -9.53
CA SER A 55 7.48 -0.36 -9.37
C SER A 55 8.14 0.91 -9.88
N ILE A 56 9.46 1.04 -9.73
CA ILE A 56 10.22 2.17 -10.30
C ILE A 56 10.13 2.16 -11.83
N ALA A 57 10.28 0.99 -12.45
CA ALA A 57 10.24 0.87 -13.91
C ALA A 57 8.83 1.08 -14.48
N ALA A 58 7.80 0.61 -13.79
CA ALA A 58 6.40 0.68 -14.23
C ALA A 58 5.65 1.92 -13.69
N TRP A 59 6.35 2.84 -13.01
CA TRP A 59 5.69 3.94 -12.30
C TRP A 59 4.95 4.90 -13.23
N GLU A 60 3.65 5.04 -13.03
CA GLU A 60 2.84 6.03 -13.74
C GLU A 60 2.18 7.00 -12.75
N ARG A 61 2.64 8.26 -12.74
CA ARG A 61 2.12 9.29 -11.82
C ARG A 61 0.61 9.54 -11.98
N LYS A 62 0.08 9.45 -13.21
CA LYS A 62 -1.35 9.63 -13.51
C LYS A 62 -2.25 8.62 -12.79
N ASN A 63 -1.71 7.46 -12.37
CA ASN A 63 -2.46 6.42 -11.68
C ASN A 63 -2.57 6.68 -10.17
N VAL A 64 -1.78 7.62 -9.64
CA VAL A 64 -1.83 7.97 -8.21
C VAL A 64 -3.13 8.74 -7.93
N PRO A 65 -4.02 8.21 -7.08
CA PRO A 65 -5.28 8.87 -6.80
C PRO A 65 -5.05 10.12 -5.93
N ALA A 66 -5.77 11.22 -6.24
CA ALA A 66 -5.77 12.41 -5.40
C ALA A 66 -6.35 12.10 -4.00
N PHE A 67 -7.33 11.20 -3.96
CA PHE A 67 -8.02 10.74 -2.77
C PHE A 67 -8.18 9.23 -2.79
N TYR A 68 -7.85 8.57 -1.68
CA TYR A 68 -8.10 7.15 -1.49
C TYR A 68 -8.81 6.96 -0.16
N GLN A 69 -10.07 6.53 -0.22
CA GLN A 69 -10.76 6.05 0.97
C GLN A 69 -10.31 4.63 1.20
N ASP A 70 -9.64 4.40 2.33
CA ASP A 70 -9.19 3.08 2.71
C ASP A 70 -10.25 2.43 3.62
N PRO A 71 -11.01 1.45 3.12
CA PRO A 71 -12.02 0.79 3.91
C PRO A 71 -11.42 -0.16 4.96
N VAL A 72 -10.17 -0.61 4.78
CA VAL A 72 -9.57 -1.66 5.62
C VAL A 72 -8.11 -1.34 5.94
N PRO A 73 -7.67 -1.41 7.21
CA PRO A 73 -6.26 -1.21 7.57
C PRO A 73 -5.32 -2.09 6.75
N PHE A 74 -4.09 -1.62 6.48
CA PHE A 74 -3.06 -2.34 5.71
C PHE A 74 -3.01 -3.84 6.07
N LEU A 75 -2.76 -4.23 7.32
CA LEU A 75 -2.63 -5.65 7.70
C LEU A 75 -3.93 -6.49 7.67
N GLN A 76 -5.07 -5.87 7.37
CA GLN A 76 -6.37 -6.55 7.24
C GLN A 76 -6.93 -6.44 5.81
N SER A 77 -6.31 -5.65 4.92
CA SER A 77 -6.71 -5.53 3.52
C SER A 77 -6.46 -6.85 2.78
N PRO A 78 -7.49 -7.48 2.18
CA PRO A 78 -7.26 -8.63 1.32
C PRO A 78 -6.45 -8.18 0.10
N LEU A 79 -5.34 -8.86 -0.18
CA LEU A 79 -4.67 -8.73 -1.46
C LEU A 79 -5.63 -9.22 -2.56
N PRO A 80 -5.87 -8.46 -3.63
CA PRO A 80 -6.52 -9.01 -4.82
C PRO A 80 -5.58 -9.94 -5.58
#